data_AF-R0MFZ8-F1
#
_entry.id   AF-R0MFZ8-F1
#
_cell.length_a   1.000
_cell.length_b   1.000
_cell.length_c   1.000
_cell.angle_alpha   90.00
_cell.angle_beta   90.00
_cell.angle_gamma   90.00
#
_symmetry.space_group_name_H-M   'P 1'
#
loop_
_entity.id
_entity.type
_entity.pdbx_description
1 polymer ?
#
loop_
_entity_poly.entity_id
_entity_poly.type
_entity_poly.pdbx_seq_one_letter_code
_entity_poly.pdbx_strand_id
1 'polypeptide(L)' 'MRSGSLITCERAMEEGRDVFAIPGSILDGLSDGCHHLIQEGAKLVTSGKDVLAEFEF' A
#
# COMPACT_ATOMS: atom_id res chain seq x y z
N MET A 1 -10.16 11.50 -8.74
CA MET A 1 -10.05 12.08 -7.38
C MET A 1 -8.88 11.36 -6.71
N ARG A 2 -7.78 12.06 -6.37
CA ARG A 2 -6.68 11.44 -5.62
C ARG A 2 -7.11 11.35 -4.15
N SER A 3 -7.13 10.15 -3.58
CA SER A 3 -7.44 9.98 -2.15
C SER A 3 -6.36 10.64 -1.30
N GLY A 4 -6.74 11.25 -0.17
CA GLY A 4 -5.76 11.79 0.78
C GLY A 4 -4.79 10.72 1.30
N SER A 5 -5.27 9.48 1.46
CA SER A 5 -4.42 8.34 1.84
C SER A 5 -3.37 8.01 0.78
N LEU A 6 -3.72 8.12 -0.51
CA LEU A 6 -2.81 7.83 -1.60
C LEU A 6 -1.63 8.82 -1.62
N ILE A 7 -1.92 10.11 -1.41
CA ILE A 7 -0.89 11.16 -1.34
C ILE A 7 0.10 10.88 -0.19
N THR A 8 -0.41 10.47 0.97
CA THR A 8 0.43 10.10 2.11
C THR A 8 1.32 8.89 1.79
N CYS A 9 0.78 7.86 1.13
CA CYS A 9 1.55 6.68 0.74
C CYS A 9 2.63 6.98 -0.31
N GLU A 10 2.31 7.75 -1.35
CA GLU A 10 3.28 8.20 -2.36
C GLU A 10 4.45 8.95 -1.68
N ARG A 11 4.13 9.87 -0.77
CA ARG A 11 5.15 10.61 -0.03
C ARG A 11 6.00 9.72 0.88
N ALA A 12 5.40 8.71 1.51
CA ALA A 12 6.13 7.75 2.32
C ALA A 12 7.14 6.94 1.49
N MET A 13 6.78 6.52 0.28
CA MET A 13 7.69 5.85 -0.65
C MET A 13 8.86 6.75 -1.06
N GLU A 14 8.59 8.02 -1.36
CA GLU A 14 9.64 9.01 -1.69
C GLU A 14 10.64 9.23 -0.53
N GLU A 15 10.18 9.09 0.70
CA GLU A 15 11.03 9.18 1.90
C GLU A 15 11.77 7.86 2.21
N GLY A 16 11.63 6.84 1.37
CA GLY A 16 12.24 5.53 1.58
C GLY A 16 11.62 4.76 2.74
N ARG A 17 10.36 5.03 3.09
CA ARG A 17 9.61 4.28 4.09
C ARG A 17 8.88 3.12 3.44
N ASP A 18 8.78 2.01 4.17
CA ASP A 18 7.99 0.87 3.71
C ASP A 18 6.51 1.21 3.67
N VAL A 19 5.90 0.96 2.51
CA VAL A 19 4.45 1.09 2.30
C VAL A 19 3.88 -0.30 2.06
N PHE A 20 2.87 -0.64 2.86
CA PHE A 20 2.15 -1.89 2.78
C PHE A 20 0.73 -1.62 2.31
N ALA A 21 0.26 -2.39 1.32
CA ALA A 21 -1.06 -2.22 0.73
C ALA A 21 -1.84 -3.53 0.81
N ILE A 22 -3.10 -3.42 1.27
CA ILE A 22 -4.02 -4.56 1.34
C ILE A 22 -4.77 -4.62 0.00
N PRO A 23 -4.71 -5.76 -0.72
CA PRO A 23 -5.46 -5.92 -1.95
C PRO A 23 -6.96 -6.03 -1.63
N GLY A 24 -7.80 -5.53 -2.53
CA GLY A 24 -9.25 -5.74 -2.46
C GLY A 24 -9.86 -6.03 -3.82
N SER A 25 -11.19 -5.99 -3.87
CA SER A 25 -11.99 -6.24 -5.08
C SER A 25 -11.66 -5.23 -6.18
N ILE A 26 -11.37 -5.73 -7.38
CA ILE A 26 -11.14 -4.91 -8.58
C ILE A 26 -12.44 -4.31 -9.17
N LEU A 27 -13.60 -4.74 -8.67
CA LEU A 27 -14.91 -4.34 -9.22
C LEU A 27 -15.47 -3.10 -8.53
N ASP A 28 -15.08 -2.86 -7.27
CA ASP A 28 -15.70 -1.84 -6.42
C ASP A 28 -14.98 -0.47 -6.49
N GLY A 29 -13.84 -0.38 -7.18
CA GLY A 29 -13.06 0.86 -7.39
C GLY A 29 -12.39 1.45 -6.13
N LEU A 30 -12.77 0.99 -4.94
CA LEU A 30 -12.23 1.45 -3.66
C LEU A 30 -10.76 1.03 -3.44
N SER A 31 -10.37 -0.10 -4.04
CA SER A 31 -9.03 -0.68 -3.89
C SER A 31 -8.07 -0.30 -5.01
N ASP A 32 -8.50 0.49 -6.00
CA ASP A 32 -7.67 0.91 -7.14
C ASP A 32 -6.40 1.63 -6.67
N GLY A 33 -6.51 2.46 -5.64
CA GLY A 33 -5.35 3.14 -5.05
C GLY A 33 -4.36 2.16 -4.39
N CYS A 34 -4.86 1.09 -3.76
CA CYS A 34 -4.00 0.06 -3.17
C CYS A 34 -3.31 -0.76 -4.26
N HIS A 35 -4.03 -1.12 -5.33
CA HIS A 35 -3.45 -1.83 -6.47
C HIS A 35 -2.41 -0.99 -7.21
N HIS A 36 -2.66 0.31 -7.36
CA HIS A 36 -1.67 1.23 -7.93
C HIS A 36 -0.41 1.30 -7.07
N LEU A 37 -0.54 1.45 -5.74
CA LEU A 37 0.62 1.43 -4.84
C LEU A 37 1.42 0.14 -4.96
N ILE A 38 0.76 -1.02 -5.09
CA ILE A 38 1.44 -2.32 -5.27
C ILE A 38 2.22 -2.35 -6.59
N GLN A 39 1.69 -1.77 -7.66
CA GLN A 39 2.39 -1.66 -8.95
C GLN A 39 3.61 -0.74 -8.88
N GLU A 40 3.55 0.32 -8.09
CA GLU A 40 4.68 1.24 -7.85
C GLU A 40 5.73 0.67 -6.88
N GLY A 41 5.48 -0.50 -6.29
CA GLY A 41 6.43 -1.22 -5.43
C GLY A 41 6.06 -1.30 -3.95
N ALA A 42 4.83 -0.90 -3.55
CA ALA A 42 4.33 -1.22 -2.23
C ALA A 42 4.26 -2.73 -2.04
N LYS A 43 4.54 -3.18 -0.81
CA LYS A 43 4.41 -4.59 -0.47
C LYS A 43 2.94 -4.95 -0.30
N LEU A 44 2.50 -5.97 -1.04
CA LEU A 44 1.18 -6.56 -0.86
C LEU A 44 1.17 -7.33 0.45
N VAL A 45 0.19 -7.03 1.32
CA VAL A 45 -0.01 -7.74 2.59
C VAL A 45 -1.44 -8.25 2.71
N THR A 46 -1.60 -9.41 3.32
CA THR A 46 -2.90 -10.06 3.56
C THR A 46 -3.20 -10.25 5.04
N SER A 47 -2.18 -10.16 5.88
CA SER A 47 -2.29 -10.31 7.34
C SER A 47 -1.30 -9.41 8.07
N GLY A 48 -1.55 -9.15 9.35
CA GLY A 48 -0.58 -8.42 10.18
C GLY A 48 0.77 -9.13 10.31
N LYS A 49 0.83 -10.45 10.08
CA LYS A 49 2.11 -11.19 10.09
C LYS A 49 3.01 -10.80 8.93
N ASP A 50 2.44 -10.45 7.78
CA ASP A 50 3.20 -10.06 6.60
C ASP A 50 3.91 -8.72 6.86
N VAL A 51 3.23 -7.81 7.57
CA VAL A 51 3.84 -6.55 8.03
C VAL A 51 4.96 -6.85 9.04
N LEU A 52 4.68 -7.65 10.08
CA LEU A 52 5.66 -7.96 11.13
C LEU A 52 6.88 -8.73 10.62
N ALA A 53 6.75 -9.54 9.57
CA ALA A 53 7.86 -10.27 8.97
C ALA A 53 8.83 -9.35 8.22
N GLU A 54 8.31 -8.25 7.68
CA GLU A 54 9.08 -7.27 6.91
C GLU A 54 9.54 -6.08 7.75
N PHE A 55 8.84 -5.81 8.85
CA PHE A 55 9.21 -4.79 9.80
C PHE A 55 10.37 -5.31 10.66
N GLU A 56 11.60 -5.10 10.20
CA GLU A 56 12.80 -5.35 11.01
C GLU A 56 12.78 -4.45 12.26
N PHE A 57 13.00 -5.07 13.42
CA PHE A 57 13.23 -4.40 14.70
C PHE A 57 14.71 -4.17 14.95
#